data_AF-A0A1F5UNQ8-F1
#
_entry.id   AF-A0A1F5UNQ8-F1
#
_cell.length_a   1.000
_cell.length_b   1.000
_cell.length_c   1.000
_cell.angle_alpha   90.00
_cell.angle_beta   90.00
_cell.angle_gamma   90.00
#
_symmetry.space_group_name_H-M   'P 1'
#
loop_
_entity.id
_entity.type
_entity.pdbx_description
1 polymer ?
#
loop_
_entity_poly.entity_id
_entity_poly.type
_entity_poly.pdbx_seq_one_letter_code
_entity_poly.pdbx_strand_id
1 'polypeptide(L)'
;MSTKKRLPDMSNWTAKQIHEFWKTHSSADYWEEMSEVEVEVRRRPRQPVSVKLSEEDVAALKRIAVKKGMGYTTLLRVWIKEKLHATKAA
;
A
#
# COMPACT_ATOMS: atom_id res chain seq x y z
N MET A 1 -19.38 3.29 -29.15
CA MET A 1 -19.51 4.74 -28.87
C MET A 1 -19.99 4.86 -27.43
N SER A 2 -19.09 5.15 -26.49
CA SER A 2 -19.48 5.25 -25.08
C SER A 2 -20.28 6.53 -24.88
N THR A 3 -21.50 6.39 -24.36
CA THR A 3 -22.38 7.50 -24.01
C THR A 3 -21.72 8.35 -22.93
N LYS A 4 -21.35 9.57 -23.29
CA LYS A 4 -20.75 10.55 -22.36
C LYS A 4 -21.71 10.76 -21.17
N LYS A 5 -21.28 10.39 -19.96
CA LYS A 5 -22.05 10.60 -18.73
C LYS A 5 -21.52 11.82 -17.98
N ARG A 6 -22.44 12.57 -17.36
CA ARG A 6 -22.09 13.74 -16.55
C ARG A 6 -21.94 13.40 -15.08
N LEU A 7 -20.96 13.98 -14.40
CA LEU A 7 -20.80 13.83 -12.96
C LEU A 7 -22.01 14.46 -12.26
N PRO A 8 -22.64 13.76 -11.31
CA PRO A 8 -23.71 14.36 -10.50
C PRO A 8 -23.12 15.40 -9.55
N ASP A 9 -23.93 16.42 -9.21
CA ASP A 9 -23.57 17.35 -8.14
C ASP A 9 -23.64 16.65 -6.78
N MET A 10 -22.47 16.39 -6.20
CA MET A 10 -22.32 15.71 -4.92
C MET A 10 -22.17 16.67 -3.73
N SER A 11 -22.35 17.99 -3.92
CA SER A 11 -22.11 19.01 -2.87
C SER A 11 -22.97 18.81 -1.61
N ASN A 12 -24.15 18.19 -1.75
CA ASN A 12 -25.08 17.91 -0.64
C ASN A 12 -25.09 16.44 -0.21
N TRP A 13 -24.13 15.62 -0.68
CA TRP A 13 -24.09 14.20 -0.37
C TRP A 13 -23.22 13.90 0.84
N THR A 14 -23.64 12.91 1.63
CA THR A 14 -22.80 12.33 2.68
C THR A 14 -21.73 11.42 2.10
N ALA A 15 -20.67 11.16 2.87
CA ALA A 15 -19.62 10.21 2.48
C ALA A 15 -20.16 8.81 2.15
N LYS A 16 -21.22 8.36 2.85
CA LYS A 16 -21.86 7.07 2.58
C LYS A 16 -22.57 7.05 1.21
N GLN A 17 -23.23 8.15 0.84
CA GLN A 17 -23.90 8.25 -0.47
C GLN A 17 -22.89 8.30 -1.62
N ILE A 18 -21.79 9.04 -1.45
CA ILE A 18 -20.68 9.06 -2.42
C ILE A 18 -20.07 7.66 -2.58
N HIS A 19 -19.89 6.93 -1.48
CA HIS A 19 -19.41 5.54 -1.50
C HIS A 19 -20.34 4.60 -2.28
N GLU A 20 -21.65 4.64 -2.01
CA GLU A 20 -22.62 3.78 -2.70
C GLU A 20 -22.71 4.08 -4.21
N PHE A 21 -22.54 5.35 -4.61
CA PHE A 21 -22.45 5.71 -6.01
C PHE A 21 -21.24 5.08 -6.69
N TRP A 22 -20.04 5.23 -6.13
CA TRP A 22 -18.80 4.68 -6.72
C TRP A 22 -18.68 3.16 -6.63
N LYS A 23 -19.52 2.47 -5.84
CA LYS A 23 -19.63 1.00 -5.90
C LYS A 23 -20.19 0.48 -7.22
N THR A 24 -21.02 1.28 -7.88
CA THR A 24 -21.77 0.86 -9.08
C THR A 24 -21.36 1.62 -10.35
N HIS A 25 -20.57 2.67 -10.21
CA HIS A 25 -20.14 3.55 -11.31
C HIS A 25 -18.62 3.53 -11.47
N SER A 26 -18.14 3.45 -12.72
CA SER A 26 -16.70 3.54 -13.03
C SER A 26 -16.28 5.01 -13.13
N SER A 27 -15.12 5.37 -12.58
CA SER A 27 -14.55 6.72 -12.76
C SER A 27 -14.23 7.05 -14.21
N ALA A 28 -13.90 6.04 -15.01
CA ALA A 28 -13.61 6.21 -16.43
C ALA A 28 -14.81 6.77 -17.23
N ASP A 29 -16.05 6.52 -16.76
CA ASP A 29 -17.27 7.00 -17.44
C ASP A 29 -17.41 8.54 -17.39
N TYR A 30 -16.67 9.19 -16.49
CA TYR A 30 -16.75 10.63 -16.23
C TYR A 30 -15.42 11.35 -16.44
N TRP A 31 -14.45 10.70 -17.11
CA TRP A 31 -13.08 11.18 -17.25
C TRP A 31 -12.97 12.60 -17.82
N GLU A 32 -13.81 12.94 -18.80
CA GLU A 32 -13.84 14.25 -19.49
C GLU A 32 -14.29 15.41 -18.57
N GLU A 33 -14.96 15.11 -17.46
CA GLU A 33 -15.43 16.11 -16.49
C GLU A 33 -14.54 16.19 -15.23
N MET A 34 -13.48 15.37 -15.16
CA MET A 34 -12.50 15.43 -14.08
C MET A 34 -11.39 16.42 -14.41
N SER A 35 -10.79 16.98 -13.37
CA SER A 35 -9.57 17.79 -13.48
C SER A 35 -8.36 17.01 -12.98
N GLU A 36 -7.20 17.29 -13.56
CA GLU A 36 -5.94 16.76 -13.05
C GLU A 36 -5.65 17.39 -11.68
N VAL A 37 -5.31 16.54 -10.71
CA VAL A 37 -4.95 16.95 -9.35
C VAL A 37 -3.62 16.33 -8.97
N GLU A 38 -2.70 17.14 -8.44
CA GLU A 38 -1.47 16.64 -7.86
C GLU A 38 -1.74 16.07 -6.46
N VAL A 39 -1.45 14.78 -6.28
CA VAL A 39 -1.61 14.08 -5.00
C VAL A 39 -0.25 13.71 -4.44
N GLU A 40 0.12 14.29 -3.31
CA GLU A 40 1.32 13.89 -2.58
C GLU A 40 1.00 12.69 -1.67
N VAL A 41 1.37 11.47 -2.09
CA VAL A 41 1.21 10.28 -1.26
C VAL A 41 2.37 10.16 -0.27
N ARG A 42 2.19 10.73 0.93
CA ARG A 42 3.17 10.58 2.01
C ARG A 42 3.12 9.19 2.60
N ARG A 43 4.17 8.40 2.38
CA ARG A 43 4.37 7.14 3.11
C ARG A 43 4.66 7.47 4.57
N ARG A 44 4.02 6.78 5.51
CA ARG A 44 4.36 6.88 6.94
C ARG A 44 5.86 6.65 7.10
N PRO A 45 6.59 7.56 7.78
CA PRO A 45 8.02 7.40 7.98
C PRO A 45 8.28 6.10 8.74
N ARG A 46 9.30 5.35 8.29
CA ARG A 46 9.79 4.17 9.00
C ARG A 46 11.05 4.56 9.73
N GLN A 47 11.14 4.19 11.00
CA GLN A 47 12.36 4.41 11.78
C GLN A 47 13.43 3.39 11.34
N PRO A 48 14.61 3.84 10.88
CA PRO A 48 15.72 2.94 10.60
C PRO A 48 16.30 2.40 11.91
N VAL A 49 16.71 1.13 11.89
CA VAL A 49 17.40 0.47 13.01
C VAL A 49 18.66 -0.17 12.45
N SER A 50 19.81 0.14 13.06
CA SER A 50 21.09 -0.49 12.73
C SER A 50 21.34 -1.64 13.70
N VAL A 51 21.58 -2.84 13.17
CA VAL A 51 21.88 -4.05 13.95
C VAL A 51 23.20 -4.61 13.44
N LYS A 52 24.14 -4.88 14.35
CA LYS A 52 25.39 -5.56 14.01
C LYS A 52 25.11 -7.05 13.87
N LEU A 53 25.48 -7.61 12.73
CA LEU A 53 25.39 -9.03 12.42
C LEU A 53 26.77 -9.52 11.96
N SER A 54 27.06 -10.80 12.14
CA SER A 54 28.27 -11.39 11.57
C SER A 54 28.19 -11.39 10.04
N GLU A 55 29.34 -11.44 9.37
CA GLU A 55 29.39 -11.56 7.91
C GLU A 55 28.70 -12.85 7.43
N GLU A 56 28.86 -13.94 8.19
CA GLU A 56 28.26 -15.24 7.93
C GLU A 56 26.72 -15.17 7.96
N ASP A 57 26.15 -14.50 8.97
CA ASP A 57 24.70 -14.31 9.08
C ASP A 57 24.15 -13.48 7.91
N VAL A 58 24.85 -12.41 7.53
CA VAL A 58 24.44 -11.57 6.39
C VAL A 58 24.48 -12.38 5.09
N ALA A 59 25.51 -13.20 4.90
CA ALA A 59 25.60 -14.09 3.74
C ALA A 59 24.48 -15.14 3.72
N ALA A 60 24.16 -15.74 4.87
CA ALA A 60 23.05 -16.68 5.01
C ALA A 60 21.70 -16.01 4.70
N LEU A 61 21.44 -14.82 5.26
CA LEU A 61 20.23 -14.02 5.01
C LEU A 61 20.06 -13.72 3.53
N LYS A 62 21.12 -13.30 2.83
CA LYS A 62 21.08 -13.05 1.38
C LYS A 62 20.70 -14.30 0.60
N ARG A 63 21.32 -15.46 0.91
CA ARG A 63 21.00 -16.73 0.24
C ARG A 63 19.55 -17.15 0.44
N ILE A 64 19.02 -17.01 1.67
CA ILE A 64 17.63 -17.35 1.98
C ILE A 64 16.67 -16.40 1.26
N ALA A 65 16.99 -15.10 1.23
CA ALA A 65 16.17 -14.09 0.58
C ALA A 65 16.05 -14.33 -0.93
N VAL A 66 17.17 -14.67 -1.59
CA VAL A 66 17.18 -15.06 -3.02
C VAL A 66 16.28 -16.26 -3.27
N LYS A 67 16.39 -17.33 -2.46
CA LYS A 67 15.51 -18.51 -2.56
C LYS A 67 14.03 -18.18 -2.39
N LYS A 68 13.71 -17.11 -1.65
CA LYS A 68 12.34 -16.61 -1.41
C LYS A 68 11.90 -15.52 -2.40
N GLY A 69 12.74 -15.15 -3.39
CA GLY A 69 12.41 -14.13 -4.38
C GLY A 69 12.26 -12.72 -3.81
N MET A 70 12.94 -12.39 -2.71
CA MET A 70 12.83 -11.08 -2.05
C MET A 70 14.18 -10.55 -1.59
N GLY A 71 14.26 -9.23 -1.33
CA GLY A 71 15.47 -8.62 -0.76
C GLY A 71 15.70 -9.03 0.71
N TYR A 72 16.95 -9.19 1.13
CA TYR A 72 17.30 -9.63 2.49
C TYR A 72 16.80 -8.68 3.59
N THR A 73 16.71 -7.37 3.32
CA THR A 73 16.11 -6.40 4.25
C THR A 73 14.60 -6.55 4.37
N THR A 74 13.92 -7.01 3.31
CA THR A 74 12.49 -7.37 3.36
C THR A 74 12.29 -8.63 4.18
N LEU A 75 13.12 -9.65 3.96
CA LEU A 75 13.12 -10.89 4.73
C LEU A 75 13.27 -10.60 6.24
N LEU A 76 14.28 -9.81 6.61
CA LEU A 76 14.50 -9.41 8.01
C LEU A 76 13.27 -8.75 8.62
N ARG A 77 12.63 -7.82 7.89
CA ARG A 77 11.43 -7.13 8.37
C ARG A 77 10.23 -8.06 8.55
N VAL A 78 10.08 -9.05 7.68
CA VAL A 78 9.03 -10.09 7.81
C VAL A 78 9.27 -10.92 9.06
N TRP A 79 10.48 -11.45 9.25
CA TRP A 79 10.82 -12.26 10.42
C TRP A 79 10.70 -11.50 11.75
N ILE A 80 11.12 -10.23 11.78
CA ILE A 80 10.93 -9.38 12.97
C ILE A 80 9.44 -9.26 13.29
N LYS A 81 8.59 -9.04 12.29
CA LYS A 81 7.13 -8.98 12.51
C LYS A 81 6.58 -10.30 13.01
N GLU A 82 6.93 -11.42 12.39
CA GLU A 82 6.48 -12.75 12.80
C GLU A 82 6.81 -13.00 14.28
N LYS A 83 8.04 -12.68 14.70
CA LYS A 83 8.45 -12.83 16.12
C LYS A 83 7.70 -11.89 17.05
N LEU A 84 7.51 -10.62 16.68
CA LEU A 84 6.73 -9.68 17.48
C LEU A 84 5.26 -10.11 17.63
N HIS A 85 4.67 -10.68 16.58
CA HIS A 85 3.31 -11.21 16.64
C HIS A 85 3.22 -12.43 17.57
N ALA A 86 4.17 -13.36 17.47
CA ALA A 86 4.23 -14.53 18.33
C ALA A 86 4.40 -14.14 19.81
N THR A 87 5.28 -13.19 20.13
CA THR A 87 5.50 -12.74 21.52
C THR A 87 4.31 -12.02 22.12
N LYS A 88 3.50 -11.29 21.32
CA LYS A 88 2.29 -10.62 21.82
C LYS A 88 1.12 -11.56 22.12
N ALA A 89 1.14 -12.76 21.52
CA ALA A 89 0.09 -13.75 21.69
C ALA A 89 0.35 -14.73 22.85
N ALA A 90 1.53 -14.65 23.46
CA ALA A 90 1.95 -15.39 24.65
C ALA A 90 1.81 -14.50 25.90
#